data_AF-A0A943MLD2-F1
#
_entry.id   AF-A0A943MLD2-F1
#
_cell.length_a   1.000
_cell.length_b   1.000
_cell.length_c   1.000
_cell.angle_alpha   90.00
_cell.angle_beta   90.00
_cell.angle_gamma   90.00
#
_symmetry.space_group_name_H-M   'P 1'
#
loop_
_entity.id
_entity.type
_entity.pdbx_description
1 polymer ?
#
loop_
_entity_poly.entity_id
_entity_poly.type
_entity_poly.pdbx_seq_one_letter_code
_entity_poly.pdbx_strand_id
1 'polypeptide(L)' 'MAVSYKKLWKLLIDKDMKKKDLCAAAGISHASMAKLGKNENVT' A
#
# COMPACT_ATOMS: atom_id res chain seq x y z
N MET A 1 -8.35 -9.06 14.03
CA MET A 1 -7.31 -8.93 12.98
C MET A 1 -7.58 -7.67 12.17
N ALA A 2 -7.06 -6.52 12.62
CA ALA A 2 -7.24 -5.26 11.88
C ALA A 2 -5.99 -5.03 11.03
N VAL A 3 -6.08 -5.28 9.72
CA VAL A 3 -4.97 -5.01 8.82
C VAL A 3 -4.86 -3.48 8.70
N SER A 4 -3.87 -2.89 9.36
CA SER A 4 -3.65 -1.44 9.33
C SER A 4 -2.43 -1.13 8.50
N TYR A 5 -2.64 -0.63 7.27
CA TYR A 5 -1.55 -0.22 6.38
C TYR A 5 -0.96 1.15 6.75
N LYS A 6 -1.39 1.80 7.84
CA LYS A 6 -0.80 3.07 8.33
C LYS A 6 0.72 3.01 8.49
N LYS A 7 1.28 1.88 8.94
CA LYS A 7 2.73 1.67 9.03
C LYS A 7 3.40 1.60 7.65
N LEU A 8 2.74 0.97 6.68
CA LEU A 8 3.21 0.91 5.29
C LEU A 8 3.26 2.31 4.68
N TRP A 9 2.22 3.13 4.88
CA TRP A 9 2.18 4.52 4.42
C TRP A 9 3.25 5.41 5.06
N LYS A 10 3.59 5.18 6.33
CA LYS A 10 4.73 5.86 6.97
C LYS A 10 6.07 5.46 6.34
N LEU A 11 6.30 4.15 6.15
CA LEU A 11 7.50 3.66 5.48
C LEU A 11 7.65 4.18 4.05
N LEU A 12 6.52 4.38 3.35
CA LEU A 12 6.50 5.00 2.02
C LEU A 12 7.02 6.44 2.06
N ILE A 13 6.63 7.22 3.08
CA ILE A 13 7.11 8.59 3.26
C ILE A 13 8.59 8.59 3.65
N ASP A 14 9.00 7.71 4.58
CA ASP A 14 10.39 7.60 5.01
C ASP A 14 11.33 7.20 3.86
N LYS A 15 10.81 6.51 2.84
CA LYS A 15 11.56 6.08 1.65
C LYS A 15 11.37 6.99 0.43
N ASP A 16 10.66 8.12 0.58
CA ASP A 16 10.27 9.01 -0.52
C ASP A 16 9.61 8.27 -1.72
N MET A 17 8.88 7.19 -1.41
CA MET A 17 8.23 6.34 -2.40
C MET A 17 6.80 6.78 -2.65
N LYS A 18 6.41 6.94 -3.93
CA LYS A 18 5.04 7.28 -4.29
C LYS A 18 4.18 6.04 -4.36
N LYS A 19 2.86 6.22 -4.35
CA LYS A 19 1.89 5.11 -4.52
C LYS A 19 2.13 4.32 -5.81
N LYS A 20 2.59 4.99 -6.87
CA LYS A 20 2.99 4.35 -8.13
C LYS A 20 4.20 3.43 -7.96
N ASP A 21 5.22 3.88 -7.22
CA ASP A 21 6.42 3.10 -6.95
C ASP A 21 6.11 1.91 -6.05
N LEU A 22 5.21 2.07 -5.07
CA LEU A 22 4.68 0.95 -4.29
C LEU A 22 3.96 -0.06 -5.19
N CYS A 23 3.12 0.42 -6.10
CA CYS A 23 2.42 -0.43 -7.07
C CYS A 23 3.42 -1.25 -7.90
N ALA A 24 4.47 -0.61 -8.40
CA ALA A 24 5.51 -1.25 -9.20
C ALA A 24 6.37 -2.23 -8.36
N ALA A 25 6.79 -1.82 -7.16
CA ALA A 25 7.66 -2.60 -6.29
C ALA A 25 6.95 -3.82 -5.67
N ALA A 26 5.66 -3.67 -5.31
CA ALA A 26 4.87 -4.78 -4.78
C ALA A 26 4.16 -5.58 -5.88
N GLY A 27 4.27 -5.18 -7.15
CA GLY A 27 3.59 -5.83 -8.28
C GLY A 27 2.06 -5.83 -8.13
N ILE A 28 1.51 -4.90 -7.36
CA ILE A 28 0.08 -4.84 -7.08
C ILE A 28 -0.64 -4.02 -8.14
N SER A 29 -1.76 -4.55 -8.61
CA SER A 29 -2.64 -3.81 -9.51
C SER A 29 -3.28 -2.63 -8.79
N HIS A 30 -3.75 -1.65 -9.57
CA HIS A 30 -4.38 -0.44 -9.02
C HIS A 30 -5.60 -0.77 -8.12
N ALA A 31 -6.28 -1.88 -8.41
CA ALA A 31 -7.36 -2.43 -7.59
C ALA A 31 -6.88 -2.85 -6.19
N SER A 32 -5.74 -3.54 -6.11
CA SER A 32 -5.11 -3.91 -4.84
C SER A 32 -4.60 -2.69 -4.06
N MET A 33 -4.08 -1.67 -4.75
CA MET A 33 -3.71 -0.40 -4.10
C MET A 33 -4.92 0.34 -3.51
N ALA A 34 -6.08 0.29 -4.18
CA ALA A 34 -7.32 0.86 -3.62
C ALA A 34 -7.78 0.11 -2.37
N LYS A 35 -7.68 -1.23 -2.34
CA LYS A 35 -7.95 -2.07 -1.16
C LYS A 35 -7.01 -1.74 0.01
N LEU A 36 -5.72 -1.54 -0.27
CA LEU A 36 -4.72 -1.08 0.72
C LEU A 36 -5.06 0.29 1.31
N GLY A 37 -5.57 1.21 0.50
CA GLY A 37 -6.07 2.51 0.97
C GLY A 37 -7.31 2.39 1.86
N LYS A 38 -8.15 1.38 1.61
CA LYS A 38 -9.37 1.08 2.38
C LYS A 38 -9.14 0.19 3.59
N ASN A 39 -7.90 -0.24 3.86
CA ASN A 39 -7.57 -1.23 4.90
C ASN A 39 -8.26 -2.60 4.68
N GLU A 40 -8.54 -2.95 3.43
CA GLU A 40 -9.07 -4.25 3.06
C GLU A 40 -7.94 -5.27 2.85
N ASN A 41 -8.25 -6.55 3.03
CA ASN A 41 -7.32 -7.64 2.74
C ASN A 41 -7.10 -7.75 1.23
N VAL A 42 -5.85 -7.67 0.79
CA VAL A 42 -5.47 -7.99 -0.59
C VAL A 42 -5.20 -9.48 -0.61
N THR A 43 -6.12 -10.25 -1.17
CA THR A 43 -5.97 -11.70 -1.40
C THR A 43 -5.79 -11.94 -2.89
#